data_AF-A0A818DBY9-F1
#
_entry.id   AF-A0A818DBY9-F1
#
_cell.length_a   1.000
_cell.length_b   1.000
_cell.length_c   1.000
_cell.angle_alpha   90.00
_cell.angle_beta   90.00
_cell.angle_gamma   90.00
#
_symmetry.space_group_name_H-M   'P 1'
#
loop_
_entity.id
_entity.type
_entity.pdbx_description
1 polymer ?
#
loop_
_entity_poly.entity_id
_entity_poly.type
_entity_poly.pdbx_seq_one_letter_code
_entity_poly.pdbx_strand_id
1 'polypeptide(L)'
;MLVSLYDEIIDSILHIIDRLDLSVEKEKSDDENNDGTATTDPVFGMQPVKPMDFQIFYNLVDFCQDLLPDQSPELFQKWIFRFLYDIIATSTKYPLVSGIYRFATFVMNICLKLDYFKSNRSEAITRDGIEMMEIDINENEQVTAVCSLVRRFAHEVLSRQKQYRDDLLVSCLQFIISLPSECIDYDFADYVPAIQVNFSFFFVNKK
;
A
#
# COMPACT_ATOMS: atom_id res chain seq x y z
N MET A 1 -18.98 -1.93 -22.62
CA MET A 1 -18.01 -0.98 -23.19
C MET A 1 -17.26 -0.24 -22.07
N LEU A 2 -17.95 0.44 -21.14
CA LEU A 2 -17.31 1.18 -20.06
C LEU A 2 -16.55 0.28 -19.06
N VAL A 3 -17.13 -0.87 -18.68
CA VAL A 3 -16.45 -1.89 -17.84
C VAL A 3 -15.20 -2.46 -18.50
N SER A 4 -15.29 -2.82 -19.80
CA SER A 4 -14.15 -3.37 -20.54
C SER A 4 -13.03 -2.36 -20.72
N LEU A 5 -13.36 -1.08 -20.90
CA LEU A 5 -12.36 -0.01 -20.95
C LEU A 5 -11.68 0.17 -19.58
N TYR A 6 -12.47 0.15 -18.50
CA TYR A 6 -11.94 0.22 -17.14
C TYR A 6 -10.98 -0.93 -16.85
N ASP A 7 -11.37 -2.15 -17.20
CA ASP A 7 -10.55 -3.35 -17.06
C ASP A 7 -9.21 -3.23 -17.80
N GLU A 8 -9.26 -2.77 -19.05
CA GLU A 8 -8.05 -2.55 -19.85
C GLU A 8 -7.15 -1.46 -19.26
N ILE A 9 -7.74 -0.40 -18.67
CA ILE A 9 -6.99 0.66 -18.00
C ILE A 9 -6.26 0.10 -16.77
N ILE A 10 -6.95 -0.67 -15.92
CA ILE A 10 -6.32 -1.27 -14.73
C ILE A 10 -5.21 -2.25 -15.14
N ASP A 11 -5.47 -3.10 -16.12
CA ASP A 11 -4.47 -4.05 -16.61
C ASP A 11 -3.25 -3.33 -17.21
N SER A 12 -3.49 -2.25 -17.96
CA SER A 12 -2.41 -1.39 -18.49
C SER A 12 -1.59 -0.74 -17.37
N ILE A 13 -2.23 -0.24 -16.32
CA ILE A 13 -1.54 0.35 -15.15
C ILE A 13 -0.66 -0.70 -14.49
N LEU A 14 -1.20 -1.90 -14.21
CA LEU A 14 -0.44 -2.98 -13.61
C LEU A 14 0.73 -3.43 -14.50
N HIS A 15 0.52 -3.47 -15.82
CA HIS A 15 1.57 -3.83 -16.76
C HIS A 15 2.69 -2.78 -16.79
N ILE A 16 2.35 -1.49 -16.73
CA ILE A 16 3.35 -0.41 -16.63
C ILE A 16 4.17 -0.58 -15.35
N ILE A 17 3.52 -0.80 -14.20
CA ILE A 17 4.20 -0.96 -12.91
C ILE A 17 5.19 -2.12 -12.92
N ASP A 18 4.83 -3.28 -13.49
CA ASP A 18 5.71 -4.45 -13.55
C ASP A 18 6.92 -4.24 -14.48
N ARG A 19 6.85 -3.29 -15.43
CA ARG A 19 7.93 -3.00 -16.39
C ARG A 19 8.90 -1.92 -15.93
N LEU A 20 8.54 -1.11 -14.93
CA LEU A 20 9.38 -0.03 -14.43
C LEU A 20 10.53 -0.58 -13.60
N ASP A 21 11.73 -0.04 -13.82
CA ASP A 21 12.92 -0.40 -13.06
C ASP A 21 13.19 0.65 -11.98
N LEU A 22 12.74 0.34 -10.78
CA LEU A 22 12.85 1.21 -9.61
C LEU A 22 14.09 0.85 -8.75
N SER A 23 15.13 0.31 -9.39
CA SER A 23 16.39 -0.04 -8.72
C SER A 23 17.17 1.20 -8.32
N VAL A 24 17.88 1.08 -7.19
CA VAL A 24 18.70 2.16 -6.63
C VAL A 24 20.11 1.62 -6.39
N GLU A 25 21.12 2.38 -6.81
CA GLU A 25 22.54 2.04 -6.64
C GLU A 25 23.20 2.98 -5.64
N LYS A 26 24.16 2.47 -4.87
CA LYS A 26 25.00 3.33 -4.03
C LYS A 26 25.93 4.15 -4.90
N GLU A 27 25.96 5.44 -4.67
CA GLU A 27 26.90 6.35 -5.28
C GLU A 27 28.32 5.84 -5.01
N LYS A 28 29.07 5.54 -6.08
CA LYS A 28 30.47 5.17 -5.98
C LYS A 28 31.24 6.45 -5.65
N SER A 29 31.43 6.72 -4.37
CA SER A 29 32.38 7.74 -3.93
C SER A 29 33.79 7.25 -4.23
N ASP A 30 34.42 7.78 -5.29
CA ASP A 30 35.82 7.54 -5.67
C ASP A 30 36.83 8.25 -4.72
N ASP A 31 36.46 8.52 -3.46
CA ASP A 31 37.35 9.14 -2.47
C ASP A 31 37.66 8.19 -1.31
N GLU A 32 38.87 7.63 -1.34
CA GLU A 32 39.51 6.84 -0.28
C GLU A 32 39.79 7.62 1.02
N ASN A 33 39.15 8.75 1.29
CA ASN A 33 39.38 9.52 2.51
C ASN A 33 38.13 10.28 2.95
N ASN A 34 37.21 9.64 3.69
CA ASN A 34 36.74 10.29 4.90
C ASN A 34 36.04 9.35 5.89
N ASP A 35 36.38 9.60 7.14
CA ASP A 35 35.82 9.21 8.41
C ASP A 35 34.45 8.49 8.40
N GLY A 36 34.44 7.30 9.04
CA GLY A 36 33.31 6.39 9.15
C GLY A 36 32.17 6.95 10.00
N THR A 37 31.39 7.87 9.44
CA THR A 37 30.03 8.13 9.91
C THR A 37 29.15 6.96 9.46
N ALA A 38 29.08 5.93 10.29
CA ALA A 38 28.14 4.83 10.14
C ALA A 38 26.71 5.38 10.20
N THR A 39 26.18 5.80 9.06
CA THR A 39 24.78 6.22 8.92
C THR A 39 23.88 5.00 9.02
N THR A 40 22.85 5.10 9.86
CA THR A 40 21.80 4.08 10.00
C THR A 40 20.71 4.23 8.93
N ASP A 41 20.82 5.23 8.06
CA ASP A 41 19.84 5.52 7.02
C ASP A 41 20.10 4.65 5.78
N PRO A 42 19.19 3.72 5.44
CA PRO A 42 19.34 2.84 4.28
C PRO A 42 19.21 3.58 2.94
N VAL A 43 18.73 4.83 2.90
CA VAL A 43 18.59 5.63 1.69
C VAL A 43 19.80 6.54 1.46
N PHE A 44 20.69 6.70 2.44
CA PHE A 44 21.82 7.60 2.35
C PHE A 44 22.82 7.18 1.26
N GLY A 45 23.12 8.10 0.34
CA GLY A 45 24.03 7.85 -0.78
C GLY A 45 23.47 6.92 -1.87
N MET A 46 22.16 6.70 -1.90
CA MET A 46 21.50 5.90 -2.93
C MET A 46 20.97 6.80 -4.06
N GLN A 47 21.26 6.44 -5.31
CA GLN A 47 20.81 7.13 -6.52
C GLN A 47 20.01 6.17 -7.42
N PRO A 48 18.89 6.62 -8.00
CA PRO A 48 18.09 5.80 -8.89
C PRO A 48 18.89 5.43 -10.14
N VAL A 49 18.90 4.15 -10.51
CA VAL A 49 19.56 3.67 -11.74
C VAL A 49 18.89 4.28 -12.98
N LYS A 50 17.57 4.42 -12.93
CA LYS A 50 16.76 5.05 -13.97
C LYS A 50 15.84 6.12 -13.37
N PRO A 51 16.29 7.37 -13.21
CA PRO A 51 15.48 8.43 -12.61
C PRO A 51 14.17 8.72 -13.37
N MET A 52 14.15 8.48 -14.68
CA MET A 52 12.94 8.64 -15.50
C MET A 52 11.86 7.61 -15.14
N ASP A 53 12.22 6.38 -14.80
CA ASP A 53 11.27 5.34 -14.41
C ASP A 53 10.60 5.70 -13.08
N PHE A 54 11.35 6.30 -12.15
CA PHE A 54 10.79 6.88 -10.92
C PHE A 54 9.79 7.99 -11.21
N GLN A 55 10.11 8.90 -12.13
CA GLN A 55 9.20 9.99 -12.50
C GLN A 55 7.90 9.44 -13.14
N ILE A 56 8.01 8.47 -14.04
CA ILE A 56 6.84 7.80 -14.63
C ILE A 56 6.00 7.15 -13.53
N PHE A 57 6.64 6.45 -12.59
CA PHE A 57 5.95 5.81 -11.48
C PHE A 57 5.18 6.81 -10.61
N TYR A 58 5.82 7.90 -10.18
CA TYR A 58 5.13 8.92 -9.37
C TYR A 58 3.97 9.58 -10.11
N ASN A 59 4.16 9.91 -11.39
CA ASN A 59 3.08 10.44 -12.21
C ASN A 59 1.91 9.44 -12.34
N LEU A 60 2.22 8.14 -12.44
CA LEU A 60 1.20 7.09 -12.47
C LEU A 60 0.46 6.99 -11.13
N VAL A 61 1.16 7.15 -10.00
CA VAL A 61 0.54 7.24 -8.66
C VAL A 61 -0.45 8.37 -8.58
N ASP A 62 -0.03 9.56 -8.95
CA ASP A 62 -0.88 10.74 -8.87
C ASP A 62 -2.08 10.62 -9.83
N PHE A 63 -1.85 10.14 -11.06
CA PHE A 63 -2.92 9.85 -12.02
C PHE A 63 -3.96 8.85 -11.50
N CYS A 64 -3.51 7.76 -10.88
CA CYS A 64 -4.41 6.75 -10.32
C CYS A 64 -5.21 7.31 -9.14
N GLN A 65 -4.58 8.14 -8.31
CA GLN A 65 -5.22 8.80 -7.17
C GLN A 65 -6.34 9.76 -7.62
N ASP A 66 -6.19 10.42 -8.77
CA ASP A 66 -7.20 11.32 -9.31
C ASP A 66 -8.29 10.58 -10.11
N LEU A 67 -7.90 9.59 -10.93
CA LEU A 67 -8.84 8.94 -11.86
C LEU A 67 -9.79 7.95 -11.16
N LEU A 68 -9.26 7.08 -10.30
CA LEU A 68 -9.96 5.89 -9.83
C LEU A 68 -11.04 6.16 -8.77
N PRO A 69 -10.91 7.11 -7.83
CA PRO A 69 -11.96 7.41 -6.86
C PRO A 69 -13.22 8.00 -7.49
N ASP A 70 -13.06 8.77 -8.58
CA ASP A 70 -14.15 9.50 -9.24
C ASP A 70 -14.88 8.62 -10.26
N GLN A 71 -14.22 7.59 -10.79
CA GLN A 71 -14.78 6.67 -11.77
C GLN A 71 -15.21 5.36 -11.10
N SER A 72 -16.48 5.29 -10.68
CA SER A 72 -17.20 4.06 -10.29
C SER A 72 -16.36 3.09 -9.43
N PRO A 73 -16.19 3.35 -8.12
CA PRO A 73 -15.33 2.55 -7.26
C PRO A 73 -15.77 1.06 -7.19
N GLU A 74 -17.04 0.78 -7.45
CA GLU A 74 -17.60 -0.58 -7.56
C GLU A 74 -16.88 -1.43 -8.62
N LEU A 75 -16.43 -0.84 -9.74
CA LEU A 75 -15.71 -1.57 -10.78
C LEU A 75 -14.29 -1.97 -10.33
N PHE A 76 -13.72 -1.23 -9.38
CA PHE A 76 -12.40 -1.53 -8.82
C PHE A 76 -12.43 -2.75 -7.90
N GLN A 77 -13.59 -3.09 -7.34
CA GLN A 77 -13.71 -4.13 -6.31
C GLN A 77 -13.08 -5.47 -6.73
N LYS A 78 -13.35 -5.93 -7.94
CA LYS A 78 -12.79 -7.17 -8.49
C LYS A 78 -11.26 -7.14 -8.69
N TRP A 79 -10.68 -5.94 -8.83
CA TRP A 79 -9.26 -5.74 -9.05
C TRP A 79 -8.46 -5.62 -7.74
N ILE A 80 -9.10 -5.34 -6.60
CA ILE A 80 -8.45 -5.11 -5.30
C ILE A 80 -7.39 -6.16 -4.97
N PHE A 81 -7.75 -7.45 -5.05
CA PHE A 81 -6.83 -8.53 -4.71
C PHE A 81 -5.60 -8.55 -5.62
N ARG A 82 -5.82 -8.53 -6.94
CA ARG A 82 -4.74 -8.60 -7.93
C ARG A 82 -3.81 -7.39 -7.82
N PHE A 83 -4.41 -6.22 -7.68
CA PHE A 83 -3.70 -4.96 -7.59
C PHE A 83 -2.85 -4.88 -6.32
N LEU A 84 -3.41 -5.24 -5.16
CA LEU A 84 -2.65 -5.30 -3.91
C LEU A 84 -1.51 -6.32 -3.98
N TYR A 85 -1.76 -7.49 -4.57
CA TYR A 85 -0.72 -8.50 -4.73
C TYR A 85 0.48 -7.98 -5.53
N ASP A 86 0.23 -7.34 -6.67
CA ASP A 86 1.30 -6.80 -7.52
C ASP A 86 2.04 -5.63 -6.84
N ILE A 87 1.32 -4.75 -6.12
CA ILE A 87 1.93 -3.66 -5.33
C ILE A 87 2.80 -4.19 -4.19
N ILE A 88 2.35 -5.22 -3.48
CA ILE A 88 3.11 -5.84 -2.39
C ILE A 88 4.35 -6.54 -2.94
N ALA A 89 4.21 -7.30 -4.03
CA ALA A 89 5.35 -7.92 -4.70
C ALA A 89 6.38 -6.88 -5.17
N THR A 90 5.92 -5.73 -5.66
CA THR A 90 6.78 -4.60 -6.04
C THR A 90 7.47 -3.99 -4.81
N SER A 91 6.77 -3.86 -3.66
CA SER A 91 7.38 -3.41 -2.40
C SER A 91 8.45 -4.36 -1.87
N THR A 92 8.30 -5.66 -2.10
CA THR A 92 9.34 -6.64 -1.76
C THR A 92 10.59 -6.46 -2.61
N LYS A 93 10.44 -6.15 -3.91
CA LYS A 93 11.55 -5.86 -4.83
C LYS A 93 12.21 -4.50 -4.54
N TYR A 94 11.41 -3.47 -4.29
CA TYR A 94 11.84 -2.07 -4.19
C TYR A 94 11.36 -1.42 -2.87
N PRO A 95 11.88 -1.87 -1.71
CA PRO A 95 11.38 -1.45 -0.40
C PRO A 95 11.55 0.04 -0.09
N LEU A 96 12.47 0.73 -0.76
CA LEU A 96 12.85 2.12 -0.50
C LEU A 96 12.05 3.13 -1.33
N VAL A 97 11.06 2.70 -2.11
CA VAL A 97 10.27 3.57 -2.97
C VAL A 97 8.98 3.97 -2.26
N SER A 98 8.89 5.25 -1.87
CA SER A 98 7.75 5.78 -1.09
C SER A 98 6.42 5.68 -1.85
N GLY A 99 6.44 5.82 -3.17
CA GLY A 99 5.24 5.77 -4.02
C GLY A 99 4.48 4.45 -3.96
N ILE A 100 5.15 3.32 -3.67
CA ILE A 100 4.50 2.01 -3.55
C ILE A 100 3.56 2.00 -2.33
N TYR A 101 4.00 2.55 -1.21
CA TYR A 101 3.19 2.66 0.01
C TYR A 101 2.06 3.69 -0.16
N ARG A 102 2.30 4.76 -0.93
CA ARG A 102 1.22 5.70 -1.34
C ARG A 102 0.15 5.00 -2.17
N PHE A 103 0.53 4.12 -3.10
CA PHE A 103 -0.38 3.29 -3.89
C PHE A 103 -1.20 2.34 -2.99
N ALA A 104 -0.54 1.64 -2.05
CA ALA A 104 -1.20 0.76 -1.10
C ALA A 104 -2.22 1.51 -0.22
N THR A 105 -1.84 2.69 0.29
CA THR A 105 -2.72 3.60 1.05
C THR A 105 -3.96 3.97 0.23
N PHE A 106 -3.75 4.33 -1.03
CA PHE A 106 -4.82 4.70 -1.94
C PHE A 106 -5.82 3.54 -2.15
N VAL A 107 -5.33 2.32 -2.35
CA VAL A 107 -6.21 1.13 -2.47
C VAL A 107 -6.99 0.88 -1.18
N MET A 108 -6.35 1.00 -0.01
CA MET A 108 -7.04 0.87 1.27
C MET A 108 -8.16 1.92 1.42
N ASN A 109 -7.92 3.16 1.02
CA ASN A 109 -8.95 4.21 1.03
C ASN A 109 -10.15 3.89 0.13
N ILE A 110 -9.92 3.27 -1.04
CA ILE A 110 -11.04 2.78 -1.87
C ILE A 110 -11.80 1.67 -1.15
N CYS A 111 -11.10 0.70 -0.55
CA CYS A 111 -11.73 -0.39 0.19
C CYS A 111 -12.59 0.14 1.35
N LEU A 112 -12.12 1.17 2.06
CA LEU A 112 -12.87 1.84 3.12
C LEU A 112 -14.11 2.57 2.58
N LYS A 113 -14.02 3.25 1.43
CA LYS A 113 -15.17 3.90 0.78
C LYS A 113 -16.23 2.91 0.32
N LEU A 114 -15.82 1.72 -0.10
CA LEU A 114 -16.70 0.64 -0.54
C LEU A 114 -17.25 -0.22 0.59
N ASP A 115 -16.85 0.04 1.84
CA ASP A 115 -17.14 -0.86 2.97
C ASP A 115 -16.76 -2.34 2.68
N TYR A 116 -15.72 -2.55 1.86
CA TYR A 116 -15.32 -3.84 1.29
C TYR A 116 -15.13 -4.93 2.36
N PHE A 117 -14.58 -4.57 3.52
CA PHE A 117 -14.30 -5.49 4.61
C PHE A 117 -15.48 -5.68 5.58
N LYS A 118 -16.49 -4.80 5.56
CA LYS A 118 -17.67 -4.89 6.43
C LYS A 118 -18.69 -5.91 5.94
N SER A 119 -18.69 -6.23 4.64
CA SER A 119 -19.54 -7.28 4.06
C SER A 119 -19.38 -8.63 4.79
N ASN A 120 -18.22 -8.87 5.40
CA ASN A 120 -17.91 -10.11 6.14
C ASN A 120 -18.43 -10.11 7.62
N ARG A 121 -18.87 -8.97 8.18
CA ARG A 121 -19.36 -8.90 9.58
C ARG A 121 -20.87 -9.04 9.73
N SER A 122 -21.65 -8.73 8.70
CA SER A 122 -23.12 -8.77 8.78
C SER A 122 -23.72 -10.19 8.90
N GLU A 123 -22.92 -11.25 8.75
CA GLU A 123 -23.43 -12.63 8.81
C GLU A 123 -23.08 -13.41 10.10
N ALA A 124 -22.34 -12.82 11.04
CA ALA A 124 -22.03 -13.51 12.30
C ALA A 124 -23.14 -13.43 13.36
N ILE A 125 -24.25 -12.71 13.10
CA ILE A 125 -25.38 -12.59 14.04
C ILE A 125 -26.73 -12.70 13.31
N THR A 126 -27.07 -13.91 12.88
CA THR A 126 -28.49 -14.34 12.77
C THR A 126 -28.66 -15.68 13.47
N ARG A 127 -28.81 -15.59 14.79
CA ARG A 127 -29.58 -16.56 15.56
C ARG A 127 -31.04 -16.40 15.09
N ASP A 128 -31.66 -17.49 14.67
CA ASP A 128 -33.00 -17.63 14.08
C ASP A 128 -33.16 -17.30 12.58
N GLY A 129 -32.87 -18.33 11.76
CA GLY A 129 -33.84 -18.95 10.85
C GLY A 129 -34.38 -18.15 9.65
N ILE A 130 -34.08 -18.69 8.45
CA ILE A 130 -34.79 -18.53 7.15
C ILE A 130 -34.35 -17.23 6.42
N GLU A 131 -33.70 -17.17 5.24
CA GLU A 131 -33.60 -18.02 4.03
C GLU A 131 -32.18 -17.97 3.45
N MET A 132 -31.72 -19.07 2.84
CA MET A 132 -30.51 -19.11 2.01
C MET A 132 -30.72 -18.25 0.75
N MET A 133 -30.07 -17.10 0.70
CA MET A 133 -29.59 -16.54 -0.56
C MET A 133 -28.19 -17.13 -0.77
N GLU A 134 -27.95 -17.81 -1.89
CA GLU A 134 -26.61 -18.27 -2.28
C GLU A 134 -25.71 -17.04 -2.47
N ILE A 135 -25.11 -16.57 -1.39
CA ILE A 135 -24.05 -15.56 -1.42
C ILE A 135 -22.78 -16.33 -1.78
N ASP A 136 -22.15 -15.92 -2.88
CA ASP A 136 -21.01 -16.57 -3.50
C ASP A 136 -19.92 -16.84 -2.45
N ILE A 137 -19.74 -18.12 -2.08
CA ILE A 137 -18.73 -18.59 -1.11
C ILE A 137 -17.32 -18.07 -1.48
N ASN A 138 -17.12 -17.77 -2.76
CA ASN A 138 -15.91 -17.22 -3.36
C ASN A 138 -15.60 -15.77 -2.93
N GLU A 139 -16.60 -14.89 -2.77
CA GLU A 139 -16.37 -13.48 -2.42
C GLU A 139 -15.86 -13.33 -0.97
N ASN A 140 -16.42 -14.11 -0.04
CA ASN A 140 -15.96 -14.13 1.36
C ASN A 140 -14.54 -14.72 1.50
N GLU A 141 -14.18 -15.69 0.66
CA GLU A 141 -12.81 -16.23 0.60
C GLU A 141 -11.83 -15.17 0.08
N GLN A 142 -12.20 -14.41 -0.95
CA GLN A 142 -11.37 -13.34 -1.50
C GLN A 142 -11.16 -12.19 -0.50
N VAL A 143 -12.21 -11.73 0.20
CA VAL A 143 -12.10 -10.67 1.23
C VAL A 143 -11.17 -11.13 2.37
N THR A 144 -11.30 -12.38 2.80
CA THR A 144 -10.43 -12.98 3.83
C THR A 144 -8.98 -13.06 3.35
N ALA A 145 -8.76 -13.46 2.10
CA ALA A 145 -7.43 -13.50 1.48
C ALA A 145 -6.80 -12.09 1.42
N VAL A 146 -7.56 -11.07 1.02
CA VAL A 146 -7.10 -9.67 1.01
C VAL A 146 -6.71 -9.21 2.41
N CYS A 147 -7.56 -9.42 3.43
CA CYS A 147 -7.19 -9.05 4.81
C CYS A 147 -5.91 -9.76 5.27
N SER A 148 -5.75 -11.05 4.95
CA SER A 148 -4.54 -11.81 5.32
C SER A 148 -3.28 -11.26 4.65
N LEU A 149 -3.39 -10.88 3.37
CA LEU A 149 -2.31 -10.32 2.57
C LEU A 149 -1.90 -8.95 3.11
N VAL A 150 -2.88 -8.08 3.36
CA VAL A 150 -2.69 -6.74 3.90
C VAL A 150 -2.09 -6.79 5.30
N ARG A 151 -2.55 -7.72 6.17
CA ARG A 151 -1.99 -7.90 7.51
C ARG A 151 -0.53 -8.33 7.47
N ARG A 152 -0.18 -9.31 6.62
CA ARG A 152 1.22 -9.74 6.44
C ARG A 152 2.10 -8.61 5.95
N PHE A 153 1.62 -7.86 4.97
CA PHE A 153 2.34 -6.71 4.44
C PHE A 153 2.52 -5.62 5.51
N ALA A 154 1.47 -5.30 6.28
CA ALA A 154 1.55 -4.32 7.35
C ALA A 154 2.60 -4.70 8.41
N HIS A 155 2.66 -5.96 8.83
CA HIS A 155 3.71 -6.45 9.75
C HIS A 155 5.11 -6.28 9.18
N GLU A 156 5.28 -6.57 7.88
CA GLU A 156 6.56 -6.38 7.19
C GLU A 156 6.96 -4.90 7.14
N VAL A 157 6.01 -4.01 6.83
CA VAL A 157 6.22 -2.55 6.86
C VAL A 157 6.56 -2.06 8.27
N LEU A 158 5.86 -2.54 9.31
CA LEU A 158 6.12 -2.17 10.70
C LEU A 158 7.54 -2.55 11.16
N SER A 159 8.07 -3.67 10.65
CA SER A 159 9.42 -4.11 10.94
C SER A 159 10.47 -3.26 10.22
N ARG A 160 10.22 -2.92 8.95
CA ARG A 160 11.15 -2.17 8.08
C ARG A 160 11.19 -0.66 8.38
N GLN A 161 10.05 -0.05 8.73
CA GLN A 161 9.93 1.40 8.93
C GLN A 161 10.83 1.98 10.03
N LYS A 162 11.35 1.15 10.95
CA LYS A 162 12.24 1.59 12.04
C LYS A 162 13.53 2.24 11.53
N GLN A 163 13.92 1.95 10.30
CA GLN A 163 15.12 2.48 9.65
C GLN A 163 14.81 3.56 8.60
N TYR A 164 13.54 3.76 8.25
CA TYR A 164 13.13 4.71 7.21
C TYR A 164 13.07 6.15 7.73
N ARG A 165 13.28 7.10 6.83
CA ARG A 165 13.24 8.55 7.11
C ARG A 165 12.36 9.29 6.11
N ASP A 166 12.02 10.53 6.48
CA ASP A 166 11.35 11.53 5.65
C ASP A 166 10.12 10.98 4.89
N ASP A 167 10.04 11.20 3.57
CA ASP A 167 8.88 10.86 2.74
C ASP A 167 8.55 9.37 2.72
N LEU A 168 9.56 8.50 2.81
CA LEU A 168 9.38 7.06 2.86
C LEU A 168 8.70 6.64 4.17
N LEU A 169 9.16 7.22 5.30
CA LEU A 169 8.55 6.99 6.60
C LEU A 169 7.10 7.50 6.63
N VAL A 170 6.87 8.73 6.15
CA VAL A 170 5.51 9.32 6.10
C VAL A 170 4.57 8.44 5.27
N SER A 171 5.00 7.98 4.10
CA SER A 171 4.19 7.12 3.23
C SER A 171 3.88 5.76 3.87
N CYS A 172 4.85 5.16 4.57
CA CYS A 172 4.63 3.92 5.32
C CYS A 172 3.64 4.12 6.47
N LEU A 173 3.79 5.19 7.25
CA LEU A 173 2.89 5.49 8.38
C LEU A 173 1.47 5.78 7.89
N GLN A 174 1.32 6.48 6.77
CA GLN A 174 0.03 6.79 6.19
C GLN A 174 -0.69 5.52 5.71
N PHE A 175 0.05 4.56 5.14
CA PHE A 175 -0.48 3.23 4.83
C PHE A 175 -0.97 2.53 6.10
N ILE A 176 -0.14 2.50 7.15
CA ILE A 176 -0.51 1.85 8.42
C ILE A 176 -1.78 2.44 9.03
N ILE A 177 -1.96 3.75 8.97
CA ILE A 177 -3.16 4.41 9.54
C ILE A 177 -4.40 4.20 8.65
N SER A 178 -4.22 3.97 7.35
CA SER A 178 -5.33 3.69 6.42
C SER A 178 -5.87 2.25 6.49
N LEU A 179 -5.26 1.37 7.30
CA LEU A 179 -5.69 -0.01 7.43
C LEU A 179 -7.10 -0.11 8.02
N PRO A 180 -7.98 -0.97 7.46
CA PRO A 180 -9.30 -1.22 8.03
C PRO A 180 -9.19 -1.92 9.38
N SER A 181 -10.03 -1.51 10.33
CA SER A 181 -10.08 -2.09 11.69
C SER A 181 -10.30 -3.61 11.67
N GLU A 182 -11.05 -4.08 10.69
CA GLU A 182 -11.43 -5.47 10.45
C GLU A 182 -10.21 -6.37 10.17
N CYS A 183 -9.12 -5.81 9.65
CA CYS A 183 -7.88 -6.57 9.42
C CYS A 183 -6.87 -6.44 10.58
N ILE A 184 -7.10 -5.56 11.57
CA ILE A 184 -6.14 -5.20 12.66
C ILE A 184 -6.46 -5.89 14.00
N ASP A 185 -7.63 -6.51 14.14
CA ASP A 185 -8.27 -6.91 15.42
C ASP A 185 -7.39 -7.66 16.47
N TYR A 186 -6.31 -8.36 16.09
CA TYR A 186 -5.50 -9.14 17.04
C TYR A 186 -4.16 -8.51 17.46
N ASP A 187 -3.62 -7.55 16.69
CA ASP A 187 -2.25 -7.03 16.88
C ASP A 187 -2.22 -5.50 17.09
N PHE A 188 -3.32 -4.89 17.54
CA PHE A 188 -3.43 -3.43 17.67
C PHE A 188 -2.26 -2.78 18.42
N ALA A 189 -1.69 -3.48 19.42
CA ALA A 189 -0.54 -3.02 20.19
C ALA A 189 0.71 -2.75 19.34
N ASP A 190 0.92 -3.49 18.25
CA ASP A 190 2.08 -3.35 17.37
C ASP A 190 1.99 -2.11 16.47
N TYR A 191 0.78 -1.59 16.27
CA TYR A 191 0.50 -0.40 15.47
C TYR A 191 0.55 0.90 16.28
N VAL A 192 0.41 0.83 17.61
CA VAL A 192 0.43 2.00 18.51
C VAL A 192 1.70 2.87 18.35
N PRO A 193 2.92 2.29 18.28
CA PRO A 193 4.13 3.10 18.10
C PRO A 193 4.14 3.86 16.76
N ALA A 194 3.67 3.23 15.68
CA ALA A 194 3.59 3.87 14.38
C ALA A 194 2.64 5.07 14.41
N ILE A 195 1.47 4.90 15.03
CA ILE A 195 0.48 5.97 15.20
C ILE A 195 1.07 7.13 16.02
N GLN A 196 1.74 6.84 17.14
CA GLN A 196 2.37 7.86 17.99
C GLN A 196 3.47 8.65 17.26
N VAL A 197 4.29 7.99 16.46
CA VAL A 197 5.35 8.64 15.66
C VAL A 197 4.72 9.56 14.61
N ASN A 198 3.66 9.13 13.93
CA ASN A 198 2.96 9.97 12.96
C ASN A 198 2.41 11.25 13.61
N PHE A 199 1.73 11.14 14.76
CA PHE A 199 1.25 12.31 15.51
C PHE A 199 2.39 13.25 15.92
N SER A 200 3.51 12.71 16.39
CA SER A 200 4.68 13.52 16.77
C SER A 200 5.25 14.27 15.56
N PHE A 201 5.34 13.61 14.39
CA PHE A 201 5.86 14.21 13.16
C PHE A 201 4.95 15.31 12.61
N PHE A 202 3.63 15.10 12.63
CA PHE A 202 2.64 16.10 12.17
C PHE A 202 2.54 17.31 13.10
N PHE A 203 2.75 17.16 14.41
CA PHE A 203 2.74 18.29 15.34
C PHE A 203 4.07 19.08 15.35
N VAL A 204 5.20 18.44 15.05
CA VAL A 204 6.50 19.13 14.93
C VAL A 204 6.59 19.97 13.66
N ASN A 205 6.00 19.53 12.54
CA ASN A 205 5.98 20.27 11.26
C ASN A 205 4.91 21.38 11.15
N LYS A 206 4.19 21.69 12.24
CA LYS A 206 3.21 22.80 12.30
C LYS A 206 3.69 24.04 13.08
N LYS A 207 4.99 24.17 13.36
CA LYS A 207 5.59 25.36 13.98
C LYS A 207 6.47 26.12 13.01
#